data_AF-A0A379VNH3-F1
#
_entry.id   AF-A0A379VNH3-F1
#
_cell.length_a   1.000
_cell.length_b   1.000
_cell.length_c   1.000
_cell.angle_alpha   90.00
_cell.angle_beta   90.00
_cell.angle_gamma   90.00
#
_symmetry.space_group_name_H-M   'P 1'
#
loop_
_entity.id
_entity.type
_entity.pdbx_description
1 polymer ?
#
loop_
_entity_poly.entity_id
_entity_poly.type
_entity_poly.pdbx_seq_one_letter_code
_entity_poly.pdbx_strand_id
1 'polypeptide(L)' 'MRKALYVTGGPITDGNFNPIIVTRKQAQREANIAATKTVKRGLSDYAEGHVFETDSYYRINVSVSKPERLI' A
#
# COMPACT_ATOMS: atom_id res chain seq x y z
N MET A 1 21.90 3.98 10.35
CA MET A 1 21.68 3.22 9.10
C MET A 1 20.25 3.45 8.63
N ARG A 2 20.00 4.02 7.44
CA ARG A 2 18.64 4.12 6.89
C ARG A 2 18.22 2.73 6.43
N LYS A 3 17.17 2.13 7.03
CA LYS A 3 16.60 0.87 6.53
C LYS A 3 16.04 1.13 5.13
N ALA A 4 16.35 0.26 4.16
CA ALA A 4 15.76 0.34 2.83
C ALA A 4 14.26 0.08 2.96
N LEU A 5 13.45 1.08 2.57
CA LEU A 5 12.00 0.98 2.55
C LEU A 5 11.59 0.69 1.11
N TYR A 6 10.99 -0.47 0.87
CA TYR A 6 10.48 -0.82 -0.44
C TYR A 6 9.00 -0.50 -0.48
N VAL A 7 8.61 0.40 -1.37
CA VAL A 7 7.26 0.94 -1.44
C VAL A 7 6.61 0.50 -2.74
N THR A 8 5.50 -0.23 -2.65
CA THR A 8 4.69 -0.62 -3.81
C THR A 8 3.26 -0.13 -3.63
N GLY A 9 2.68 0.49 -4.65
CA GLY A 9 1.30 0.94 -4.56
C GLY A 9 0.79 1.73 -5.76
N GLY A 10 -0.46 2.16 -5.65
CA GLY A 10 -1.25 2.71 -6.76
C GLY A 10 -2.54 3.38 -6.28
N PRO A 11 -3.31 3.96 -7.20
CA PRO A 11 -4.66 4.41 -6.90
C PRO A 11 -5.54 3.24 -6.43
N ILE A 12 -6.54 3.53 -5.60
CA ILE A 12 -7.68 2.63 -5.42
C ILE A 12 -8.54 2.79 -6.67
N THR A 13 -8.80 1.70 -7.39
CA THR A 13 -9.51 1.75 -8.68
C THR A 13 -10.78 0.91 -8.69
N ASP A 14 -11.66 1.21 -9.65
CA ASP A 14 -12.75 0.32 -10.05
C ASP A 14 -12.23 -0.84 -10.93
N GLY A 15 -13.15 -1.66 -11.46
CA GLY A 15 -12.83 -2.76 -12.36
C GLY A 15 -12.27 -2.33 -13.73
N ASN A 16 -12.34 -1.04 -14.06
CA ASN A 16 -11.83 -0.43 -15.30
C ASN A 16 -10.54 0.37 -15.07
N PHE A 17 -9.90 0.22 -13.90
CA PHE A 17 -8.69 0.94 -13.51
C PHE A 17 -8.85 2.46 -13.37
N ASN A 18 -10.08 2.98 -13.26
CA ASN A 18 -10.31 4.39 -12.96
C ASN A 18 -10.13 4.63 -11.45
N PRO A 19 -9.41 5.69 -11.04
CA PRO A 19 -9.30 6.04 -9.62
C PRO A 19 -10.68 6.32 -9.01
N ILE A 20 -10.94 5.72 -7.85
CA ILE A 20 -12.15 5.97 -7.08
C ILE A 20 -11.86 7.07 -6.07
N ILE A 21 -12.75 8.07 -6.02
CA ILE A 21 -12.72 9.10 -4.97
C ILE A 21 -13.23 8.46 -3.68
N VAL A 22 -12.33 8.36 -2.69
CA VAL A 22 -12.64 7.84 -1.36
C VAL A 22 -12.21 8.85 -0.31
N THR A 23 -12.76 8.75 0.88
CA THR A 23 -12.24 9.50 2.02
C THR A 23 -10.84 9.01 2.40
N ARG A 24 -10.02 9.88 2.99
CA ARG A 24 -8.70 9.50 3.53
C ARG A 24 -8.79 8.31 4.51
N LYS A 25 -9.87 8.24 5.30
CA LYS A 25 -10.12 7.13 6.24
C LYS A 25 -10.32 5.80 5.51
N GLN A 26 -11.06 5.80 4.40
CA GLN A 26 -11.21 4.61 3.55
C GLN A 26 -9.89 4.23 2.88
N ALA A 27 -9.15 5.21 2.34
CA ALA A 27 -7.84 4.95 1.77
C ALA A 27 -6.86 4.32 2.79
N GLN A 28 -6.84 4.83 4.03
CA GLN A 28 -5.99 4.28 5.08
C GLN A 28 -6.39 2.86 5.48
N ARG A 29 -7.70 2.58 5.51
CA ARG A 29 -8.20 1.21 5.75
C ARG A 29 -7.68 0.25 4.68
N GLU A 30 -7.77 0.61 3.41
CA GLU A 30 -7.28 -0.24 2.31
C GLU A 30 -5.75 -0.41 2.34
N ALA A 31 -5.00 0.66 2.65
CA ALA A 31 -3.55 0.58 2.84
C ALA A 31 -3.16 -0.41 3.96
N ASN A 32 -3.88 -0.37 5.10
CA ASN A 32 -3.63 -1.28 6.22
C ASN A 32 -3.99 -2.74 5.88
N ILE A 33 -5.07 -2.95 5.11
CA ILE A 33 -5.44 -4.28 4.61
C ILE A 33 -4.35 -4.81 3.68
N ALA A 34 -3.82 -3.99 2.77
CA ALA A 34 -2.75 -4.37 1.86
C ALA A 34 -1.45 -4.72 2.61
N ALA A 35 -1.07 -3.93 3.62
CA ALA A 35 0.07 -4.23 4.49
C ALA A 35 -0.12 -5.56 5.23
N THR A 36 -1.29 -5.80 5.82
CA THR A 36 -1.61 -7.06 6.49
C THR A 36 -1.52 -8.26 5.53
N LYS A 37 -2.03 -8.12 4.30
CA LYS A 37 -1.92 -9.16 3.26
C LYS A 37 -0.48 -9.44 2.87
N THR A 38 0.36 -8.41 2.83
CA THR A 38 1.79 -8.53 2.51
C THR A 38 2.50 -9.42 3.53
N VAL A 39 2.28 -9.17 4.83
CA VAL A 39 2.82 -10.02 5.90
C VAL A 39 2.24 -11.43 5.85
N LYS A 40 0.92 -11.58 5.69
CA LYS A 40 0.26 -12.90 5.62
C LYS A 40 0.73 -13.76 4.45
N ARG A 41 1.18 -13.15 3.35
CA ARG A 41 1.73 -13.84 2.18
C ARG A 41 3.20 -14.21 2.33
N GLY A 42 3.84 -13.87 3.46
CA GLY A 42 5.27 -14.09 3.67
C GLY A 42 6.15 -13.17 2.84
N LEU A 43 5.62 -12.05 2.30
CA LEU A 43 6.44 -11.15 1.48
C LEU A 43 7.37 -10.26 2.30
N SER A 44 7.15 -10.16 3.61
CA SER A 44 7.98 -9.46 4.59
C SER A 44 7.48 -9.76 6.01
N ASP A 45 8.38 -9.78 7.00
CA ASP A 45 8.02 -9.85 8.43
C ASP A 45 7.23 -8.63 8.92
N TYR A 46 7.40 -7.51 8.22
CA TYR A 46 6.77 -6.24 8.59
C TYR A 46 6.37 -5.44 7.34
N ALA A 47 5.14 -4.93 7.34
CA ALA A 47 4.62 -4.05 6.32
C ALA A 47 3.79 -2.92 6.95
N GLU A 48 3.85 -1.73 6.34
CA GLU A 48 3.09 -0.55 6.77
C GLU A 48 2.36 0.08 5.58
N GLY A 49 1.10 0.48 5.79
CA GLY A 49 0.26 1.11 4.77
C GLY A 49 0.28 2.63 4.90
N HIS A 50 0.55 3.33 3.79
CA HIS A 50 0.58 4.78 3.72
C HIS A 50 -0.41 5.30 2.69
N VAL A 51 -0.95 6.49 2.96
CA VAL A 51 -1.86 7.21 2.05
C VAL A 51 -1.18 8.49 1.60
N PHE A 52 -1.18 8.71 0.29
CA PHE A 52 -0.70 9.93 -0.34
C PHE A 52 -1.86 10.60 -1.08
N GLU A 53 -1.99 11.90 -0.89
CA GLU A 53 -2.97 12.72 -1.60
C GLU A 53 -2.45 13.09 -2.99
N THR A 54 -3.33 13.07 -3.97
CA THR A 54 -3.11 13.64 -5.31
C THR A 54 -4.10 14.77 -5.55
N ASP A 55 -4.04 15.40 -6.71
CA ASP A 55 -4.95 16.49 -7.08
C ASP A 55 -6.43 16.08 -7.10
N SER A 56 -6.74 14.78 -7.21
CA SER A 56 -8.13 14.31 -7.39
C SER A 56 -8.48 12.99 -6.69
N TYR A 57 -7.51 12.26 -6.12
CA TYR A 57 -7.75 10.98 -5.44
C TYR A 57 -6.66 10.68 -4.41
N TYR A 58 -6.82 9.56 -3.68
CA TYR A 58 -5.77 9.06 -2.78
C TYR A 58 -5.05 7.86 -3.39
N ARG A 59 -3.72 7.84 -3.27
CA ARG A 59 -2.87 6.68 -3.55
C ARG A 59 -2.58 5.94 -2.26
N ILE A 60 -2.63 4.61 -2.31
CA ILE A 60 -2.18 3.77 -1.20
C ILE A 60 -0.86 3.12 -1.58
N ASN A 61 0.04 3.03 -0.61
CA ASN A 61 1.34 2.44 -0.75
C ASN A 61 1.60 1.50 0.43
N VAL A 62 2.26 0.37 0.17
CA VAL A 62 2.75 -0.53 1.21
C VAL A 62 4.26 -0.46 1.24
N SER A 63 4.80 -0.14 2.42
CA SER A 63 6.21 -0.11 2.73
C SER A 63 6.62 -1.39 3.45
N VAL A 64 7.71 -2.04 3.03
CA VAL A 64 8.29 -3.19 3.74
C VAL A 64 9.74 -2.95 4.15
N SER A 65 10.15 -3.56 5.27
CA SER A 65 11.51 -3.39 5.81
C SER A 65 12.52 -4.40 5.27
N LYS A 66 12.05 -5.59 4.86
CA LYS A 66 12.84 -6.65 4.23
C LYS A 66 11.91 -7.44 3.28
N PRO A 67 11.87 -7.11 1.97
CA PRO A 67 11.12 -7.90 1.04
C PRO A 67 11.75 -9.30 0.97
N GLU A 68 10.96 -10.34 1.25
CA GLU A 68 11.37 -11.70 0.90
C GLU A 68 11.47 -11.78 -0.63
N ARG A 69 12.54 -12.40 -1.14
CA ARG A 69 12.70 -12.60 -2.60
C ARG A 69 11.49 -13.38 -3.09
N LEU A 70 10.69 -12.77 -3.96
CA LEU A 70 9.77 -13.51 -4.82
C LEU A 70 10.63 -14.49 -5.63
N ILE A 71 10.48 -15.78 -5.34
CA ILE A 71 11.08 -16.88 -6.10
C ILE A 71 10.30 -17.01 -7.42
#